data_AF-A0A5D2NHN7-F1
#
_entry.id   AF-A0A5D2NHN7-F1
#
_cell.length_a   1.000
_cell.length_b   1.000
_cell.length_c   1.000
_cell.angle_alpha   90.00
_cell.angle_beta   90.00
_cell.angle_gamma   90.00
#
_symmetry.space_group_name_H-M   'P 1'
#
loop_
_entity.id
_entity.type
_entity.pdbx_description
1 polymer ?
#
loop_
_entity_poly.entity_id
_entity_poly.type
_entity_poly.pdbx_seq_one_letter_code
_entity_poly.pdbx_strand_id
1 'polypeptide(L)'
;MARMLPWLSVLSSLRILKLRDCNLCEGDIPLDFSGLSCLMNLDLSGNNFISIPASLTRLSKLEFLRFSNCNMCSLGEADIHGLSSLISLDLSGNNFITIPLALTQLSRLVSLCLSNCKMLKFLPELLTTIRYVSIDGCASLEVAASPSKVCNLVDEAHVYAINCFKLAENINALTLLRKHLKACANSRKEFAIFMPGSDIPEWFSQQKSDSSIKIPLPKDSQWIGVASCCIFINNDSSRDDESISSCAYINFRNSEQASRDGSIFRGRNRRMISGTTGWVVRPLMKDHLFLHYWSRDKLYPIYMEYKYGHCETNNLRATDCLDHKCDELELSFSDLDVEDNAKVKKCGVRIVYEEDLEEIKELQCHTTPSSHIHQHSAHNHGSVDTR
;
A
#
# COMPACT_ATOMS: atom_id res chain seq x y z
N MET A 1 10.87 34.09 -24.89
CA MET A 1 9.63 34.77 -24.46
C MET A 1 9.22 34.19 -23.12
N ALA A 2 8.93 35.03 -22.12
CA ALA A 2 8.37 34.57 -20.85
C ALA A 2 7.04 33.86 -21.12
N ARG A 3 6.87 32.63 -20.61
CA ARG A 3 5.71 31.77 -20.86
C ARG A 3 4.75 31.84 -19.68
N MET A 4 4.36 33.05 -19.28
CA MET A 4 3.35 33.20 -18.23
C MET A 4 2.00 32.74 -18.76
N LEU A 5 1.29 31.89 -18.00
CA LEU A 5 -0.10 31.56 -18.33
C LEU A 5 -0.94 32.84 -18.35
N PRO A 6 -1.95 32.94 -19.24
CA PRO A 6 -2.88 34.05 -19.21
C PRO A 6 -3.66 34.03 -17.88
N TRP A 7 -4.33 35.14 -17.56
CA TRP A 7 -5.14 35.25 -16.36
C TRP A 7 -6.31 34.25 -16.46
N LEU A 8 -6.29 33.21 -15.62
CA LEU A 8 -7.27 32.12 -15.65
C LEU A 8 -8.42 32.32 -14.64
N SER A 9 -8.35 33.37 -13.81
CA SER A 9 -9.36 33.64 -12.77
C SER A 9 -10.79 33.77 -13.29
N VAL A 10 -10.98 34.13 -14.56
CA VAL A 10 -12.29 34.20 -15.21
C VAL A 10 -12.94 32.81 -15.42
N LEU A 11 -12.15 31.73 -15.39
CA LEU A 11 -12.61 30.35 -15.58
C LEU A 11 -13.06 29.71 -14.26
N SER A 12 -13.87 30.43 -13.48
CA SER A 12 -14.26 30.06 -12.10
C SER A 12 -15.01 28.72 -11.99
N SER A 13 -15.60 28.24 -13.09
CA SER A 13 -16.32 26.95 -13.17
C SER A 13 -15.45 25.79 -13.65
N LEU A 14 -14.17 26.03 -13.96
CA LEU A 14 -13.25 25.00 -14.45
C LEU A 14 -13.00 23.95 -13.35
N ARG A 15 -13.16 22.67 -13.70
CA ARG A 15 -12.97 21.53 -12.77
C ARG A 15 -11.72 20.73 -13.05
N ILE A 16 -11.30 20.69 -14.31
CA ILE A 16 -10.15 19.89 -14.77
C ILE A 16 -9.26 20.80 -15.62
N LEU A 17 -7.98 20.86 -15.26
CA LEU A 17 -6.97 21.60 -15.99
C LEU A 17 -5.75 20.70 -16.19
N LYS A 18 -5.37 20.48 -17.44
CA LYS A 18 -4.20 19.69 -17.82
C LYS A 18 -3.22 20.59 -18.57
N LEU A 19 -2.03 20.76 -18.00
CA LEU A 19 -0.95 21.61 -18.50
C LEU A 19 0.36 20.80 -18.57
N ARG A 20 0.26 19.58 -19.10
CA ARG A 20 1.39 18.65 -19.22
C ARG A 20 2.37 19.12 -20.31
N ASP A 21 3.67 18.92 -20.09
CA ASP A 21 4.73 19.16 -21.08
C ASP A 21 4.70 20.59 -21.69
N CYS A 22 4.33 21.59 -20.88
CA CYS A 22 4.19 23.00 -21.30
C CYS A 22 5.49 23.81 -21.10
N ASN A 23 6.53 23.19 -20.52
CA ASN A 23 7.77 23.81 -20.06
C ASN A 23 7.55 24.93 -19.03
N LEU A 24 6.51 24.82 -18.19
CA LEU A 24 6.20 25.81 -17.15
C LEU A 24 7.19 25.70 -15.97
N CYS A 25 7.47 26.80 -15.30
CA CYS A 25 8.08 26.82 -13.97
C CYS A 25 7.21 27.60 -12.97
N GLU A 26 7.65 27.74 -11.72
CA GLU A 26 6.90 28.42 -10.66
C GLU A 26 6.44 29.83 -11.06
N GLY A 27 7.31 30.59 -11.72
CA GLY A 27 7.04 31.96 -12.14
C GLY A 27 6.02 32.07 -13.28
N ASP A 28 5.71 30.97 -13.96
CA ASP A 28 4.73 30.94 -15.05
C ASP A 28 3.29 30.72 -14.54
N ILE A 29 3.13 30.33 -13.27
CA ILE A 29 1.82 30.19 -12.62
C ILE A 29 1.39 31.55 -12.05
N PRO A 30 0.37 32.22 -12.64
CA PRO A 30 -0.02 33.55 -12.21
C PRO A 30 -0.66 33.52 -10.81
N LEU A 31 -0.60 34.65 -10.11
CA LEU A 31 -1.17 34.78 -8.76
C LEU A 31 -2.70 34.58 -8.74
N ASP A 32 -3.36 34.90 -9.86
CA ASP A 32 -4.81 34.78 -10.03
C ASP A 32 -5.27 33.32 -10.26
N PHE A 33 -4.34 32.36 -10.34
CA PHE A 33 -4.65 30.94 -10.46
C PHE A 33 -5.50 30.43 -9.30
N SER A 34 -5.36 31.07 -8.13
CA SER A 34 -6.24 30.86 -6.96
C SER A 34 -7.72 31.19 -7.21
N GLY A 35 -8.05 31.92 -8.28
CA GLY A 35 -9.42 32.20 -8.73
C GLY A 35 -10.15 30.99 -9.33
N LEU A 36 -9.44 29.90 -9.63
CA LEU A 36 -10.00 28.62 -10.09
C LEU A 36 -10.68 27.84 -8.95
N SER A 37 -11.63 28.47 -8.27
CA SER A 37 -12.26 28.00 -7.02
C SER A 37 -13.08 26.71 -7.14
N CYS A 38 -13.36 26.23 -8.36
CA CYS A 38 -14.02 24.95 -8.62
C CYS A 38 -13.08 23.85 -9.13
N LEU A 39 -11.77 24.12 -9.22
CA LEU A 39 -10.81 23.17 -9.76
C LEU A 39 -10.65 21.97 -8.82
N MET A 40 -10.81 20.77 -9.38
CA MET A 40 -10.75 19.49 -8.68
C MET A 40 -9.57 18.64 -9.16
N ASN A 41 -9.15 18.78 -10.41
CA ASN A 41 -8.07 17.99 -11.01
C ASN A 41 -7.09 18.90 -11.76
N LEU A 42 -5.83 18.87 -11.34
CA LEU A 42 -4.74 19.64 -11.92
C LEU A 42 -3.58 18.70 -12.29
N ASP A 43 -3.23 18.66 -13.58
CA ASP A 43 -2.06 17.93 -14.07
C ASP A 43 -1.01 18.92 -14.58
N LEU A 44 0.11 19.00 -13.87
CA LEU A 44 1.29 19.82 -14.18
C LEU A 44 2.51 18.94 -14.50
N SER A 45 2.32 17.67 -14.84
CA SER A 45 3.42 16.74 -15.12
C SER A 45 4.28 17.18 -16.31
N GLY A 46 5.56 16.81 -16.33
CA GLY A 46 6.47 17.09 -17.46
C GLY A 46 6.89 18.56 -17.59
N ASN A 47 6.78 19.34 -16.50
CA ASN A 47 7.18 20.74 -16.45
C ASN A 47 8.48 20.92 -15.63
N ASN A 48 8.88 22.15 -15.31
CA ASN A 48 10.15 22.45 -14.66
C ASN A 48 9.98 22.96 -13.21
N PHE A 49 9.00 22.43 -12.49
CA PHE A 49 8.77 22.78 -11.08
C PHE A 49 9.80 22.12 -10.16
N ILE A 50 10.40 22.90 -9.28
CA ILE A 50 11.26 22.48 -8.17
C ILE A 50 10.49 22.35 -6.84
N SER A 51 9.32 23.02 -6.73
CA SER A 51 8.42 23.00 -5.56
C SER A 51 6.95 23.25 -5.94
N ILE A 52 6.02 23.12 -4.99
CA ILE A 52 4.61 23.47 -5.23
C ILE A 52 4.47 25.01 -5.18
N PRO A 53 3.98 25.66 -6.25
CA PRO A 53 3.78 27.11 -6.24
C PRO A 53 2.75 27.55 -5.19
N ALA A 54 3.04 28.63 -4.46
CA ALA A 54 2.17 29.15 -3.39
C ALA A 54 0.76 29.55 -3.89
N SER A 55 0.61 29.91 -5.16
CA SER A 55 -0.69 30.21 -5.76
C SER A 55 -1.63 29.00 -5.81
N LEU A 56 -1.08 27.77 -5.87
CA LEU A 56 -1.87 26.54 -5.90
C LEU A 56 -2.41 26.17 -4.53
N THR A 57 -1.73 26.55 -3.43
CA THR A 57 -2.14 26.14 -2.08
C THR A 57 -3.50 26.73 -1.69
N ARG A 58 -4.01 27.73 -2.40
CA ARG A 58 -5.34 28.31 -2.18
C ARG A 58 -6.49 27.54 -2.84
N LEU A 59 -6.21 26.48 -3.59
CA LEU A 59 -7.20 25.67 -4.30
C LEU A 59 -7.83 24.62 -3.36
N SER A 60 -8.71 25.08 -2.47
CA SER A 60 -9.29 24.24 -1.40
C SER A 60 -10.21 23.11 -1.86
N LYS A 61 -10.64 23.10 -3.13
CA LYS A 61 -11.44 22.01 -3.74
C LYS A 61 -10.60 21.03 -4.58
N LEU A 62 -9.29 21.24 -4.65
CA LEU A 62 -8.43 20.37 -5.45
C LEU A 62 -8.35 18.99 -4.79
N GLU A 63 -8.70 17.96 -5.55
CA GLU A 63 -8.74 16.56 -5.11
C GLU A 63 -7.61 15.73 -5.73
N PHE A 64 -7.21 16.06 -6.96
CA PHE A 64 -6.19 15.35 -7.72
C PHE A 64 -5.12 16.33 -8.21
N LEU A 65 -3.88 16.09 -7.82
CA LEU A 65 -2.74 16.92 -8.20
C LEU A 65 -1.60 16.04 -8.72
N ARG A 66 -1.10 16.33 -9.92
CA ARG A 66 0.03 15.63 -10.52
C ARG A 66 1.17 16.57 -10.85
N PHE A 67 2.36 16.22 -10.38
CA PHE A 67 3.64 16.84 -10.69
C PHE A 67 4.67 15.77 -11.13
N SER A 68 4.23 14.78 -11.90
CA SER A 68 5.10 13.69 -12.35
C SER A 68 6.16 14.21 -13.33
N ASN A 69 7.41 13.74 -13.22
CA ASN A 69 8.53 14.12 -14.09
C ASN A 69 8.72 15.64 -14.22
N CYS A 70 8.69 16.35 -13.10
CA CYS A 70 9.06 17.76 -13.08
C CYS A 70 10.58 17.87 -12.81
N ASN A 71 11.01 18.60 -11.81
CA ASN A 71 12.37 18.48 -11.26
C ASN A 71 12.32 18.68 -9.73
N MET A 72 11.22 18.28 -9.10
CA MET A 72 10.94 18.64 -7.71
C MET A 72 11.94 18.01 -6.77
N CYS A 73 12.46 18.81 -5.84
CA CYS A 73 13.33 18.34 -4.77
C CYS A 73 12.78 18.64 -3.37
N SER A 74 11.77 19.51 -3.28
CA SER A 74 11.01 19.79 -2.06
C SER A 74 9.54 20.07 -2.40
N LEU A 75 8.67 20.11 -1.38
CA LEU A 75 7.30 20.62 -1.55
C LEU A 75 7.23 22.15 -1.40
N GLY A 76 8.36 22.81 -1.08
CA GLY A 76 8.44 24.21 -0.73
C GLY A 76 8.17 24.48 0.76
N GLU A 77 8.32 25.75 1.16
CA GLU A 77 7.95 26.27 2.49
C GLU A 77 6.46 26.69 2.56
N ALA A 78 5.75 26.59 1.43
CA ALA A 78 4.36 27.00 1.35
C ALA A 78 3.48 26.12 2.24
N ASP A 79 2.51 26.75 2.90
CA ASP A 79 1.51 26.05 3.71
C ASP A 79 0.60 25.21 2.80
N ILE A 80 0.94 23.94 2.61
CA ILE A 80 0.15 22.99 1.81
C ILE A 80 -1.14 22.60 2.52
N HIS A 81 -1.38 23.05 3.75
CA HIS A 81 -2.66 22.89 4.45
C HIS A 81 -3.85 23.44 3.66
N GLY A 82 -3.64 24.45 2.80
CA GLY A 82 -4.70 24.97 1.94
C GLY A 82 -5.20 23.97 0.87
N LEU A 83 -4.44 22.91 0.57
CA LEU A 83 -4.85 21.77 -0.25
C LEU A 83 -5.63 20.71 0.58
N SER A 84 -6.48 21.16 1.49
CA SER A 84 -7.15 20.31 2.49
C SER A 84 -8.10 19.25 1.90
N SER A 85 -8.53 19.42 0.64
CA SER A 85 -9.36 18.43 -0.06
C SER A 85 -8.58 17.40 -0.86
N LEU A 86 -7.25 17.45 -0.87
CA LEU A 86 -6.45 16.59 -1.75
C LEU A 86 -6.58 15.12 -1.35
N ILE A 87 -6.97 14.29 -2.32
CA ILE A 87 -7.19 12.84 -2.18
C ILE A 87 -6.03 12.07 -2.80
N SER A 88 -5.49 12.54 -3.92
CA SER A 88 -4.42 11.87 -4.66
C SER A 88 -3.35 12.86 -5.09
N LEU A 89 -2.10 12.50 -4.80
CA LEU A 89 -0.91 13.27 -5.13
C LEU A 89 0.09 12.39 -5.87
N ASP A 90 0.43 12.76 -7.11
CA ASP A 90 1.46 12.11 -7.91
C ASP A 90 2.71 12.98 -8.00
N LEU A 91 3.80 12.49 -7.42
CA LEU A 91 5.13 13.11 -7.36
C LEU A 91 6.18 12.22 -8.05
N SER A 92 5.76 11.28 -8.90
CA SER A 92 6.66 10.33 -9.54
C SER A 92 7.76 11.00 -10.38
N GLY A 93 8.92 10.38 -10.48
CA GLY A 93 10.00 10.82 -11.38
C GLY A 93 10.66 12.13 -10.98
N ASN A 94 10.57 12.51 -9.70
CA ASN A 94 11.20 13.71 -9.16
C ASN A 94 12.49 13.39 -8.37
N ASN A 95 13.17 14.44 -7.92
CA ASN A 95 14.52 14.40 -7.35
C ASN A 95 14.53 14.52 -5.82
N PHE A 96 13.48 14.04 -5.15
CA PHE A 96 13.39 14.08 -3.69
C PHE A 96 14.48 13.22 -3.04
N ILE A 97 15.17 13.76 -2.02
CA ILE A 97 16.04 12.98 -1.13
C ILE A 97 15.25 12.46 0.08
N THR A 98 14.35 13.31 0.58
CA THR A 98 13.39 13.02 1.64
C THR A 98 12.08 13.70 1.31
N ILE A 99 10.97 13.13 1.75
CA ILE A 99 9.66 13.77 1.60
C ILE A 99 9.39 14.62 2.85
N PRO A 100 9.00 15.90 2.71
CA PRO A 100 8.76 16.78 3.85
C PRO A 100 7.62 16.26 4.73
N LEU A 101 7.74 16.49 6.04
CA LEU A 101 6.66 16.22 7.01
C LEU A 101 5.41 17.04 6.68
N ALA A 102 5.49 18.12 5.90
CA ALA A 102 4.31 18.88 5.48
C ALA A 102 3.23 18.03 4.79
N LEU A 103 3.55 16.89 4.17
CA LEU A 103 2.52 15.95 3.67
C LEU A 103 1.59 15.46 4.80
N THR A 104 2.05 15.48 6.06
CA THR A 104 1.21 15.18 7.21
C THR A 104 0.17 16.26 7.52
N GLN A 105 0.07 17.32 6.73
CA GLN A 105 -1.00 18.31 6.83
C GLN A 105 -2.17 17.97 5.90
N LEU A 106 -1.97 17.07 4.93
CA LEU A 106 -2.98 16.66 3.95
C LEU A 106 -3.85 15.54 4.53
N SER A 107 -4.75 15.90 5.44
CA SER A 107 -5.57 14.94 6.21
C SER A 107 -6.46 14.04 5.36
N ARG A 108 -6.84 14.47 4.15
CA ARG A 108 -7.69 13.69 3.21
C ARG A 108 -6.90 12.88 2.18
N LEU A 109 -5.56 12.91 2.22
CA LEU A 109 -4.74 12.21 1.24
C LEU A 109 -4.86 10.70 1.42
N VAL A 110 -5.33 10.01 0.38
CA VAL A 110 -5.54 8.57 0.35
C VAL A 110 -4.50 7.87 -0.52
N SER A 111 -4.01 8.53 -1.57
CA SER A 111 -3.08 7.97 -2.54
C SER A 111 -1.87 8.89 -2.76
N LEU A 112 -0.67 8.33 -2.58
CA LEU A 112 0.60 9.00 -2.80
C LEU A 112 1.47 8.18 -3.75
N CYS A 113 1.85 8.77 -4.89
CA CYS A 113 2.77 8.14 -5.84
C CYS A 113 4.12 8.85 -5.82
N LEU A 114 5.17 8.09 -5.53
CA LEU A 114 6.58 8.49 -5.45
C LEU A 114 7.45 7.62 -6.35
N SER A 115 6.83 6.91 -7.29
CA SER A 115 7.51 6.04 -8.25
C SER A 115 8.67 6.77 -8.95
N ASN A 116 9.79 6.10 -9.17
CA ASN A 116 10.98 6.58 -9.86
C ASN A 116 11.63 7.82 -9.24
N CYS A 117 11.39 8.10 -7.96
CA CYS A 117 12.16 9.10 -7.21
C CYS A 117 13.53 8.52 -6.82
N LYS A 118 14.44 8.44 -7.80
CA LYS A 118 15.71 7.68 -7.69
C LYS A 118 16.64 8.16 -6.57
N MET A 119 16.52 9.41 -6.14
CA MET A 119 17.31 10.01 -5.05
C MET A 119 16.68 9.80 -3.66
N LEU A 120 15.46 9.26 -3.58
CA LEU A 120 14.71 9.15 -2.34
C LEU A 120 15.37 8.12 -1.42
N LYS A 121 15.80 8.58 -0.25
CA LYS A 121 16.47 7.75 0.76
C LYS A 121 15.59 7.48 1.96
N PHE A 122 14.74 8.44 2.32
CA PHE A 122 13.96 8.41 3.55
C PHE A 122 12.46 8.66 3.31
N LEU A 123 11.63 7.86 3.98
CA LEU A 123 10.20 8.10 4.10
C LEU A 123 9.92 8.59 5.52
N PRO A 124 9.26 9.75 5.68
CA PRO A 124 8.84 10.24 6.99
C PRO A 124 7.75 9.33 7.56
N GLU A 125 7.48 9.50 8.86
CA GLU A 125 6.23 9.02 9.41
C GLU A 125 5.09 9.87 8.84
N LEU A 126 4.25 9.28 7.98
CA LEU A 126 3.12 9.98 7.36
C LEU A 126 1.82 9.70 8.11
N LEU A 127 0.83 10.55 7.84
CA LEU A 127 -0.48 10.51 8.47
C LEU A 127 -1.22 9.18 8.30
N THR A 128 -2.22 9.08 9.16
CA THR A 128 -3.12 7.98 9.43
C THR A 128 -4.06 7.60 8.28
N THR A 129 -4.17 8.39 7.20
CA THR A 129 -5.22 8.26 6.17
C THR A 129 -4.78 7.70 4.82
N ILE A 130 -3.46 7.62 4.56
CA ILE A 130 -2.94 7.14 3.28
C ILE A 130 -3.15 5.62 3.16
N ARG A 131 -3.89 5.22 2.13
CA ARG A 131 -4.18 3.81 1.79
C ARG A 131 -3.22 3.25 0.76
N TYR A 132 -2.80 4.07 -0.21
CA TYR A 132 -2.00 3.61 -1.34
C TYR A 132 -0.71 4.41 -1.42
N VAL A 133 0.42 3.71 -1.33
CA VAL A 133 1.75 4.29 -1.52
C VAL A 133 2.48 3.49 -2.58
N SER A 134 2.87 4.14 -3.67
CA SER A 134 3.81 3.56 -4.63
C SER A 134 5.15 4.29 -4.53
N ILE A 135 6.22 3.54 -4.33
CA ILE A 135 7.62 3.97 -4.29
C ILE A 135 8.44 3.16 -5.30
N ASP A 136 7.81 2.62 -6.34
CA ASP A 136 8.43 1.72 -7.31
C ASP A 136 9.65 2.37 -7.97
N GLY A 137 10.73 1.62 -8.21
CA GLY A 137 11.94 2.11 -8.86
C GLY A 137 12.74 3.13 -8.04
N CYS A 138 12.47 3.29 -6.74
CA CYS A 138 13.26 4.14 -5.85
C CYS A 138 14.57 3.44 -5.44
N ALA A 139 15.57 3.51 -6.32
CA ALA A 139 16.83 2.78 -6.18
C ALA A 139 17.68 3.14 -4.94
N SER A 140 17.52 4.35 -4.38
CA SER A 140 18.35 4.83 -3.26
C SER A 140 17.74 4.58 -1.87
N LEU A 141 16.53 4.02 -1.78
CA LEU A 141 15.74 3.96 -0.56
C LEU A 141 16.37 3.07 0.52
N GLU A 142 16.48 3.57 1.76
CA GLU A 142 17.20 2.93 2.88
C GLU A 142 16.26 2.39 3.99
N VAL A 143 16.76 1.53 4.89
CA VAL A 143 16.01 0.87 6.00
C VAL A 143 15.15 1.85 6.82
N ALA A 144 15.70 3.02 7.13
CA ALA A 144 15.02 4.02 7.96
C ALA A 144 13.69 4.48 7.34
N ALA A 145 13.51 4.27 6.03
CA ALA A 145 12.34 4.50 5.23
C ALA A 145 11.32 3.34 5.24
N SER A 146 11.27 2.55 6.32
CA SER A 146 10.32 1.43 6.44
C SER A 146 8.89 1.88 6.05
N PRO A 147 8.26 1.23 5.05
CA PRO A 147 6.92 1.61 4.60
C PRO A 147 5.84 1.61 5.68
N SER A 148 6.08 0.89 6.79
CA SER A 148 5.18 0.93 7.95
C SER A 148 5.04 2.32 8.57
N LYS A 149 6.01 3.20 8.35
CA LYS A 149 5.96 4.59 8.84
C LYS A 149 5.00 5.43 8.00
N VAL A 150 4.66 5.00 6.79
CA VAL A 150 3.91 5.80 5.81
C VAL A 150 2.40 5.63 5.97
N CYS A 151 1.95 4.48 6.45
CA CYS A 151 0.53 4.15 6.61
C CYS A 151 0.29 3.77 8.06
N ASN A 152 -0.27 4.66 8.88
CA ASN A 152 -0.39 4.40 10.31
C ASN A 152 -1.79 4.04 10.86
N LEU A 153 -2.92 4.14 10.13
CA LEU A 153 -4.23 3.97 10.80
C LEU A 153 -5.46 3.71 9.88
N VAL A 154 -5.29 3.14 8.68
CA VAL A 154 -6.42 2.86 7.78
C VAL A 154 -6.84 1.39 7.79
N ASP A 155 -8.15 1.13 7.63
CA ASP A 155 -8.76 -0.19 7.40
C ASP A 155 -8.00 -1.05 6.37
N GLU A 156 -7.41 -0.40 5.36
CA GLU A 156 -6.70 -1.01 4.23
C GLU A 156 -5.43 -0.21 3.91
N ALA A 157 -4.29 -0.87 3.71
CA ALA A 157 -3.04 -0.22 3.31
C ALA A 157 -2.25 -1.06 2.29
N HIS A 158 -1.90 -0.45 1.16
CA HIS A 158 -1.14 -1.04 0.07
C HIS A 158 0.14 -0.25 -0.15
N VAL A 159 1.28 -0.95 -0.04
CA VAL A 159 2.60 -0.40 -0.33
C VAL A 159 3.20 -1.14 -1.50
N TYR A 160 3.53 -0.42 -2.56
CA TYR A 160 4.25 -0.93 -3.72
C TYR A 160 5.66 -0.36 -3.72
N ALA A 161 6.64 -1.25 -3.71
CA ALA A 161 8.07 -0.96 -3.72
C ALA A 161 8.78 -1.84 -4.77
N ILE A 162 8.18 -1.97 -5.94
CA ILE A 162 8.67 -2.76 -7.07
C ILE A 162 10.02 -2.22 -7.51
N ASN A 163 10.97 -3.11 -7.81
CA ASN A 163 12.33 -2.78 -8.24
C ASN A 163 13.13 -1.93 -7.22
N CYS A 164 12.73 -1.89 -5.94
CA CYS A 164 13.45 -1.21 -4.86
C CYS A 164 14.48 -2.13 -4.19
N PHE A 165 15.51 -2.56 -4.93
CA PHE A 165 16.45 -3.59 -4.48
C PHE A 165 17.24 -3.21 -3.22
N LYS A 166 17.66 -1.95 -3.09
CA LYS A 166 18.36 -1.47 -1.89
C LYS A 166 17.50 -1.52 -0.63
N LEU A 167 16.17 -1.39 -0.75
CA LEU A 167 15.25 -1.58 0.37
C LEU A 167 15.18 -3.05 0.77
N ALA A 168 15.11 -3.96 -0.20
CA ALA A 168 14.98 -5.40 0.03
C ALA A 168 16.25 -6.05 0.60
N GLU A 169 17.45 -5.53 0.30
CA GLU A 169 18.72 -5.97 0.91
C GLU A 169 18.78 -5.74 2.43
N ASN A 170 17.91 -4.86 2.92
CA ASN A 170 18.07 -4.13 4.16
C ASN A 170 16.88 -4.35 5.11
N ILE A 171 15.69 -4.61 4.55
CA ILE A 171 14.48 -5.03 5.25
C ILE A 171 13.95 -6.29 4.57
N ASN A 172 13.91 -7.38 5.32
CA ASN A 172 13.16 -8.56 4.88
C ASN A 172 11.65 -8.26 4.91
N ALA A 173 10.94 -8.67 3.86
CA ALA A 173 9.49 -8.60 3.73
C ALA A 173 8.75 -9.16 4.97
N LEU A 174 9.27 -10.24 5.59
CA LEU A 174 8.72 -10.79 6.83
C LEU A 174 8.81 -9.79 7.99
N THR A 175 9.91 -9.06 8.13
CA THR A 175 10.07 -8.03 9.17
C THR A 175 9.04 -6.91 8.98
N LEU A 176 8.78 -6.52 7.73
CA LEU A 176 7.78 -5.51 7.41
C LEU A 176 6.36 -5.99 7.76
N LEU A 177 6.02 -7.22 7.36
CA LEU A 177 4.76 -7.88 7.72
C LEU A 177 4.56 -7.89 9.23
N ARG A 178 5.56 -8.38 9.98
CA ARG A 178 5.51 -8.48 11.44
C ARG A 178 5.32 -7.13 12.13
N LYS A 179 6.03 -6.10 11.64
CA LYS A 179 5.88 -4.73 12.17
C LYS A 179 4.48 -4.18 11.92
N HIS A 180 3.89 -4.44 10.76
CA HIS A 180 2.51 -4.05 10.47
C HIS A 180 1.53 -4.85 11.32
N LEU A 181 1.65 -6.18 11.40
CA LEU A 181 0.82 -7.02 12.27
C LEU A 181 0.84 -6.51 13.71
N LYS A 182 2.02 -6.20 14.27
CA LYS A 182 2.13 -5.64 15.63
C LYS A 182 1.45 -4.28 15.80
N ALA A 183 1.59 -3.39 14.82
CA ALA A 183 0.93 -2.07 14.84
C ALA A 183 -0.59 -2.16 14.62
N CYS A 184 -1.08 -3.27 14.04
CA CYS A 184 -2.40 -3.34 13.41
C CYS A 184 -3.27 -4.49 13.91
N ALA A 185 -2.77 -5.35 14.81
CA ALA A 185 -3.40 -6.58 15.28
C ALA A 185 -4.86 -6.40 15.73
N ASN A 186 -5.23 -5.18 16.16
CA ASN A 186 -6.55 -4.86 16.69
C ASN A 186 -7.30 -3.76 15.90
N SER A 187 -6.79 -3.29 14.76
CA SER A 187 -7.38 -2.11 14.09
C SER A 187 -7.51 -2.17 12.57
N ARG A 188 -6.79 -3.05 11.86
CA ARG A 188 -6.86 -3.10 10.37
C ARG A 188 -7.57 -4.33 9.85
N LYS A 189 -8.28 -4.13 8.74
CA LYS A 189 -9.01 -5.18 8.03
C LYS A 189 -8.13 -5.88 6.99
N GLU A 190 -7.19 -5.16 6.38
CA GLU A 190 -6.36 -5.68 5.29
C GLU A 190 -5.06 -4.88 5.11
N PHE A 191 -3.97 -5.52 4.69
CA PHE A 191 -2.81 -4.80 4.16
C PHE A 191 -2.01 -5.64 3.17
N ALA A 192 -1.39 -4.98 2.18
CA ALA A 192 -0.54 -5.61 1.20
C ALA A 192 0.79 -4.85 1.00
N ILE A 193 1.85 -5.60 0.77
CA ILE A 193 3.18 -5.09 0.44
C ILE A 193 3.66 -5.82 -0.80
N PHE A 194 4.17 -5.07 -1.78
CA PHE A 194 4.83 -5.64 -2.94
C PHE A 194 6.27 -5.14 -3.05
N MET A 195 7.26 -6.02 -2.98
CA MET A 195 8.67 -5.63 -2.95
C MET A 195 9.58 -6.75 -3.51
N PRO A 196 10.84 -6.46 -3.89
CA PRO A 196 11.76 -7.50 -4.34
C PRO A 196 11.97 -8.60 -3.31
N GLY A 197 12.08 -9.84 -3.79
CA GLY A 197 12.39 -11.00 -2.96
C GLY A 197 12.19 -12.30 -3.73
N SER A 198 13.04 -13.28 -3.42
CA SER A 198 13.18 -14.53 -4.18
C SER A 198 12.63 -15.77 -3.47
N ASP A 199 12.34 -15.66 -2.18
CA ASP A 199 12.05 -16.81 -1.33
C ASP A 199 10.89 -16.52 -0.38
N ILE A 200 10.03 -17.53 -0.20
CA ILE A 200 8.93 -17.45 0.77
C ILE A 200 9.50 -17.79 2.15
N PRO A 201 9.35 -16.89 3.14
CA PRO A 201 9.84 -17.15 4.49
C PRO A 201 9.26 -18.43 5.09
N GLU A 202 10.06 -19.17 5.85
CA GLU A 202 9.64 -20.42 6.53
C GLU A 202 8.48 -20.20 7.51
N TRP A 203 8.26 -18.97 7.97
CA TRP A 203 7.09 -18.59 8.76
C TRP A 203 5.76 -18.91 8.06
N PHE A 204 5.72 -18.93 6.72
CA PHE A 204 4.56 -19.44 5.98
C PHE A 204 4.56 -20.97 6.01
N SER A 205 3.71 -21.55 6.86
CA SER A 205 3.71 -22.99 7.18
C SER A 205 3.26 -23.87 6.02
N GLN A 206 2.40 -23.35 5.13
CA GLN A 206 1.95 -24.06 3.95
C GLN A 206 2.47 -23.34 2.71
N GLN A 207 3.26 -24.02 1.88
CA GLN A 207 3.85 -23.47 0.66
C GLN A 207 3.63 -24.41 -0.53
N LYS A 208 3.38 -23.86 -1.72
CA LYS A 208 3.17 -24.61 -2.96
C LYS A 208 3.81 -23.91 -4.16
N SER A 209 4.27 -24.69 -5.13
CA SER A 209 4.73 -24.19 -6.44
C SER A 209 3.56 -24.10 -7.42
N ASP A 210 2.55 -23.31 -7.05
CA ASP A 210 1.31 -23.11 -7.82
C ASP A 210 0.84 -21.65 -7.65
N SER A 211 -0.05 -21.17 -8.52
CA SER A 211 -0.64 -19.82 -8.46
C SER A 211 -1.79 -19.70 -7.46
N SER A 212 -2.19 -20.81 -6.81
CA SER A 212 -3.23 -20.80 -5.78
C SER A 212 -2.94 -21.76 -4.64
N ILE A 213 -3.49 -21.45 -3.46
CA ILE A 213 -3.42 -22.31 -2.27
C ILE A 213 -4.78 -22.36 -1.59
N LYS A 214 -5.20 -23.59 -1.25
CA LYS A 214 -6.46 -23.86 -0.54
C LYS A 214 -6.14 -24.33 0.87
N ILE A 215 -6.76 -23.70 1.86
CA ILE A 215 -6.62 -24.05 3.27
C ILE A 215 -7.98 -24.23 3.92
N PRO A 216 -8.12 -25.18 4.86
CA PRO A 216 -9.30 -25.22 5.70
C PRO A 216 -9.31 -24.00 6.63
N LEU A 217 -10.46 -23.34 6.78
CA LEU A 217 -10.61 -22.28 7.77
C LEU A 217 -10.72 -22.90 9.18
N PRO A 218 -10.01 -22.36 10.19
CA PRO A 218 -10.20 -22.81 11.56
C PRO A 218 -11.63 -22.59 12.02
N LYS A 219 -12.11 -23.49 12.86
CA LYS A 219 -13.41 -23.36 13.53
C LYS A 219 -13.32 -22.63 14.87
N ASP A 220 -12.12 -22.56 15.44
CA ASP A 220 -11.88 -21.79 16.64
C ASP A 220 -11.92 -20.29 16.35
N SER A 221 -12.13 -19.51 17.41
CA SER A 221 -12.19 -18.06 17.34
C SER A 221 -10.84 -17.39 17.68
N GLN A 222 -9.76 -18.16 17.82
CA GLN A 222 -8.47 -17.67 18.33
C GLN A 222 -7.56 -17.10 17.23
N TRP A 223 -7.80 -17.47 15.97
CA TRP A 223 -7.09 -16.86 14.85
C TRP A 223 -7.58 -15.42 14.60
N ILE A 224 -6.64 -14.55 14.26
CA ILE A 224 -6.89 -13.11 14.04
C ILE A 224 -6.90 -12.73 12.55
N GLY A 225 -6.36 -13.58 11.68
CA GLY A 225 -6.36 -13.36 10.24
C GLY A 225 -5.59 -14.43 9.45
N VAL A 226 -5.44 -14.18 8.15
CA VAL A 226 -4.64 -15.03 7.24
C VAL A 226 -3.62 -14.16 6.54
N ALA A 227 -2.35 -14.57 6.60
CA ALA A 227 -1.25 -13.97 5.87
C ALA A 227 -0.86 -14.87 4.69
N SER A 228 -0.55 -14.24 3.57
CA SER A 228 -0.12 -14.91 2.35
C SER A 228 1.09 -14.23 1.73
N CYS A 229 1.84 -15.00 0.96
CA CYS A 229 3.05 -14.57 0.29
C CYS A 229 3.12 -15.25 -1.08
N CYS A 230 3.36 -14.49 -2.13
CA CYS A 230 3.52 -14.99 -3.49
C CYS A 230 4.78 -14.42 -4.11
N ILE A 231 5.50 -15.24 -4.88
CA ILE A 231 6.63 -14.79 -5.70
C ILE A 231 6.15 -14.64 -7.14
N PHE A 232 6.16 -13.41 -7.64
CA PHE A 232 6.03 -13.11 -9.05
C PHE A 232 7.40 -13.15 -9.73
N ILE A 233 7.48 -13.87 -10.85
CA ILE A 233 8.73 -14.11 -11.59
C ILE A 233 9.04 -12.90 -12.46
N ASN A 234 10.32 -12.53 -12.52
CA ASN A 234 10.79 -11.72 -13.64
C ASN A 234 10.54 -12.45 -14.97
N ASN A 235 9.82 -11.79 -15.86
CA ASN A 235 9.67 -12.22 -17.23
C ASN A 235 10.49 -11.31 -18.15
N ASP A 236 11.78 -11.61 -18.33
CA ASP A 236 12.68 -10.85 -19.23
C ASP A 236 12.15 -10.74 -20.69
N SER A 237 11.12 -11.54 -21.04
CA SER A 237 10.50 -11.58 -22.35
C SER A 237 9.28 -10.66 -22.54
N SER A 238 8.64 -10.17 -21.46
CA SER A 238 7.53 -9.22 -21.58
C SER A 238 8.08 -7.78 -21.56
N ARG A 239 7.91 -7.06 -22.68
CA ARG A 239 8.11 -5.61 -22.73
C ARG A 239 6.85 -4.85 -22.28
N ASP A 240 5.80 -5.61 -21.97
CA ASP A 240 4.46 -5.12 -21.70
C ASP A 240 4.20 -5.13 -20.20
N ASP A 241 3.32 -4.24 -19.77
CA ASP A 241 2.91 -4.18 -18.38
C ASP A 241 2.11 -5.45 -18.02
N GLU A 242 2.42 -6.08 -16.89
CA GLU A 242 1.76 -7.31 -16.44
C GLU A 242 0.72 -7.01 -15.36
N SER A 243 -0.35 -7.79 -15.31
CA SER A 243 -1.34 -7.70 -14.25
C SER A 243 -0.97 -8.58 -13.07
N ILE A 244 -0.96 -7.99 -11.88
CA ILE A 244 -0.81 -8.73 -10.63
C ILE A 244 -2.15 -8.81 -9.93
N SER A 245 -2.42 -10.00 -9.40
CA SER A 245 -3.58 -10.26 -8.59
C SER A 245 -3.23 -10.96 -7.29
N SER A 246 -4.05 -10.73 -6.27
CA SER A 246 -4.03 -11.47 -5.01
C SER A 246 -5.42 -11.42 -4.41
N CYS A 247 -6.11 -12.54 -4.48
CA CYS A 247 -7.54 -12.62 -4.19
C CYS A 247 -7.82 -13.77 -3.23
N ALA A 248 -8.63 -13.48 -2.22
CA ALA A 248 -9.18 -14.45 -1.29
C ALA A 248 -10.60 -14.84 -1.74
N TYR A 249 -10.81 -16.13 -1.94
CA TYR A 249 -12.08 -16.74 -2.31
C TYR A 249 -12.52 -17.73 -1.23
N ILE A 250 -13.80 -17.72 -0.87
CA ILE A 250 -14.41 -18.82 -0.12
C ILE A 250 -15.04 -19.81 -1.10
N ASN A 251 -14.78 -21.09 -0.88
CA ASN A 251 -15.45 -22.19 -1.56
C ASN A 251 -16.54 -22.79 -0.67
N PHE A 252 -17.79 -22.71 -1.13
CA PHE A 252 -18.94 -23.29 -0.43
C PHE A 252 -19.27 -24.69 -0.97
N ARG A 253 -19.58 -25.65 -0.09
CA ARG A 253 -20.28 -26.88 -0.51
C ARG A 253 -21.76 -26.60 -0.70
N ASN A 254 -22.30 -27.07 -1.83
CA ASN A 254 -23.72 -27.18 -2.15
C ASN A 254 -24.47 -25.86 -2.40
N SER A 255 -24.12 -25.13 -3.45
CA SER A 255 -25.12 -24.22 -4.04
C SER A 255 -25.94 -25.01 -5.05
N GLU A 256 -27.19 -25.33 -4.70
CA GLU A 256 -28.19 -25.69 -5.72
C GLU A 256 -28.61 -24.39 -6.42
N GLN A 257 -27.90 -24.01 -7.47
CA GLN A 257 -28.37 -22.95 -8.34
C GLN A 257 -29.27 -23.57 -9.39
N ALA A 258 -30.59 -23.36 -9.24
CA ALA A 258 -31.53 -23.71 -10.29
C ALA A 258 -31.22 -22.85 -11.52
N SER A 259 -30.77 -23.47 -12.60
CA SER A 259 -30.75 -22.84 -13.92
C SER A 259 -32.18 -22.46 -14.33
N ARG A 260 -32.32 -21.53 -15.28
CA ARG A 260 -33.63 -21.24 -15.91
C ARG A 260 -34.24 -22.46 -16.64
N ASP A 261 -33.47 -23.53 -16.84
CA ASP A 261 -33.91 -24.79 -17.47
C ASP A 261 -34.24 -25.92 -16.48
N GLY A 262 -34.10 -25.69 -15.16
CA GLY A 262 -34.41 -26.68 -14.13
C GLY A 262 -33.33 -27.73 -13.87
N SER A 263 -32.13 -27.61 -14.47
CA SER A 263 -30.98 -28.42 -14.08
C SER A 263 -30.36 -27.95 -12.75
N ILE A 264 -30.15 -28.90 -11.84
CA ILE A 264 -29.46 -28.68 -10.56
C ILE A 264 -27.97 -28.78 -10.82
N PHE A 265 -27.27 -27.64 -10.85
CA PHE A 265 -25.81 -27.63 -10.95
C PHE A 265 -25.21 -27.90 -9.57
N ARG A 266 -24.70 -29.11 -9.32
CA ARG A 266 -23.89 -29.41 -8.12
C ARG A 266 -22.44 -28.95 -8.33
N GLY A 267 -22.25 -27.63 -8.40
CA GLY A 267 -20.93 -26.99 -8.49
C GLY A 267 -20.41 -26.49 -7.13
N ARG A 268 -19.09 -26.43 -6.95
CA ARG A 268 -18.49 -25.63 -5.87
C ARG A 268 -18.61 -24.16 -6.30
N ASN A 269 -19.39 -23.36 -5.56
CA ASN A 269 -19.47 -21.93 -5.82
C ASN A 269 -18.29 -21.21 -5.15
N ARG A 270 -17.38 -20.70 -5.99
CA ARG A 270 -16.22 -19.89 -5.63
C ARG A 270 -16.66 -18.42 -5.55
N ARG A 271 -16.54 -17.78 -4.38
CA ARG A 271 -16.90 -16.36 -4.20
C ARG A 271 -15.70 -15.55 -3.73
N MET A 272 -15.37 -14.48 -4.45
CA MET A 272 -14.33 -13.52 -4.02
C MET A 272 -14.81 -12.73 -2.81
N ILE A 273 -13.98 -12.67 -1.77
CA ILE A 273 -14.26 -11.94 -0.51
C ILE A 273 -13.53 -10.60 -0.51
N SER A 274 -12.25 -10.65 -0.86
CA SER A 274 -11.36 -9.50 -0.92
C SER A 274 -10.22 -9.80 -1.87
N GLY A 275 -9.63 -8.75 -2.42
CA GLY A 275 -8.44 -8.92 -3.23
C GLY A 275 -8.11 -7.71 -4.08
N THR A 276 -6.93 -7.81 -4.66
CA THR A 276 -6.33 -6.87 -5.60
C THR A 276 -6.40 -7.58 -6.96
N THR A 277 -7.16 -7.06 -7.94
CA THR A 277 -7.26 -7.61 -9.31
C THR A 277 -6.90 -6.56 -10.34
N GLY A 278 -6.34 -6.98 -11.48
CA GLY A 278 -6.14 -6.06 -12.61
C GLY A 278 -5.05 -5.01 -12.40
N TRP A 279 -4.16 -5.16 -11.41
CA TRP A 279 -3.15 -4.14 -11.12
C TRP A 279 -1.98 -4.27 -12.08
N VAL A 280 -1.99 -3.37 -13.06
CA VAL A 280 -0.95 -3.24 -14.07
C VAL A 280 0.33 -2.74 -13.41
N VAL A 281 1.36 -3.57 -13.41
CA VAL A 281 2.69 -3.23 -12.91
C VAL A 281 3.69 -3.16 -14.05
N ARG A 282 4.65 -2.26 -13.90
CA ARG A 282 5.81 -2.21 -14.78
C ARG A 282 6.58 -3.53 -14.73
N PRO A 283 7.36 -3.86 -15.79
CA PRO A 283 8.17 -5.07 -15.81
C PRO A 283 9.01 -5.26 -14.54
N LEU A 284 8.90 -6.44 -13.95
CA LEU A 284 9.65 -6.85 -12.78
C LEU A 284 11.09 -7.15 -13.21
N MET A 285 12.10 -6.47 -12.67
CA MET A 285 13.49 -6.72 -13.08
C MET A 285 14.13 -7.96 -12.41
N LYS A 286 13.49 -8.47 -11.35
CA LYS A 286 13.85 -9.69 -10.60
C LYS A 286 12.58 -10.29 -10.00
N ASP A 287 12.69 -11.41 -9.29
CA ASP A 287 11.58 -11.96 -8.50
C ASP A 287 11.12 -10.94 -7.44
N HIS A 288 9.80 -10.84 -7.26
CA HIS A 288 9.17 -9.97 -6.27
C HIS A 288 8.20 -10.73 -5.39
N LEU A 289 8.22 -10.42 -4.09
CA LEU A 289 7.29 -10.93 -3.09
C LEU A 289 6.08 -10.00 -2.97
N PHE A 290 4.90 -10.57 -3.16
CA PHE A 290 3.62 -9.97 -2.79
C PHE A 290 3.13 -10.58 -1.49
N LEU A 291 3.15 -9.78 -0.43
CA LEU A 291 2.63 -10.13 0.88
C LEU A 291 1.25 -9.53 1.06
N HIS A 292 0.31 -10.32 1.55
CA HIS A 292 -1.05 -9.86 1.82
C HIS A 292 -1.55 -10.47 3.11
N TYR A 293 -2.11 -9.63 3.98
CA TYR A 293 -2.82 -10.06 5.17
C TYR A 293 -4.28 -9.60 5.11
N TRP A 294 -5.18 -10.51 5.48
CA TRP A 294 -6.58 -10.22 5.73
C TRP A 294 -6.91 -10.53 7.19
N SER A 295 -7.59 -9.61 7.87
CA SER A 295 -8.12 -9.89 9.20
C SER A 295 -9.26 -10.91 9.14
N ARG A 296 -9.50 -11.56 10.27
CA ARG A 296 -10.65 -12.44 10.45
C ARG A 296 -11.96 -11.73 10.13
N ASP A 297 -12.14 -10.48 10.58
CA ASP A 297 -13.35 -9.69 10.29
C ASP A 297 -13.57 -9.43 8.80
N LYS A 298 -12.48 -9.29 8.02
CA LYS A 298 -12.54 -9.09 6.57
C LYS A 298 -12.90 -10.38 5.84
N LEU A 299 -12.29 -11.51 6.25
CA LEU A 299 -12.54 -12.83 5.65
C LEU A 299 -13.88 -13.43 6.07
N TYR A 300 -14.32 -13.11 7.28
CA TYR A 300 -15.49 -13.66 7.94
C TYR A 300 -16.34 -12.53 8.54
N PRO A 301 -17.04 -11.74 7.71
CA PRO A 301 -17.81 -10.60 8.19
C PRO A 301 -18.86 -11.04 9.22
N ILE A 302 -19.02 -10.24 10.28
CA ILE A 302 -19.93 -10.43 11.42
C ILE A 302 -21.36 -10.86 11.05
N TYR A 303 -21.84 -10.55 9.83
CA TYR A 303 -23.12 -11.05 9.30
C TYR A 303 -23.24 -12.59 9.25
N MET A 304 -22.13 -13.33 9.29
CA MET A 304 -22.08 -14.80 9.39
C MET A 304 -22.19 -15.31 10.85
N GLU A 305 -21.90 -14.49 11.87
CA GLU A 305 -22.03 -14.86 13.28
C GLU A 305 -23.45 -14.61 13.83
N TYR A 306 -24.10 -13.50 13.46
CA TYR A 306 -25.44 -13.15 13.95
C TYR A 306 -26.57 -14.07 13.47
N LYS A 307 -26.33 -14.97 12.50
CA LYS A 307 -27.34 -15.96 12.07
C LYS A 307 -27.32 -17.26 12.88
N TYR A 308 -26.35 -17.44 13.79
CA TYR A 308 -26.37 -18.53 14.78
C TYR A 308 -27.14 -18.17 16.07
N GLY A 309 -27.62 -16.93 16.19
CA GLY A 309 -28.57 -16.50 17.22
C GLY A 309 -29.87 -16.03 16.58
N HIS A 310 -30.97 -16.72 16.86
CA HIS A 310 -32.36 -16.42 16.48
C HIS A 310 -32.64 -15.02 15.89
N CYS A 311 -33.09 -14.96 14.62
CA CYS A 311 -34.11 -14.00 14.20
C CYS A 311 -34.79 -14.41 12.88
N GLU A 312 -36.07 -14.76 12.99
CA GLU A 312 -37.02 -14.75 11.89
C GLU A 312 -37.19 -13.31 11.39
N THR A 313 -36.81 -13.01 10.15
CA THR A 313 -37.50 -11.98 9.34
C THR A 313 -37.23 -12.21 7.86
N ASN A 314 -38.34 -12.34 7.13
CA ASN A 314 -38.40 -12.57 5.69
C ASN A 314 -37.80 -11.39 4.90
N ASN A 315 -36.67 -11.64 4.25
CA ASN A 315 -36.22 -10.88 3.08
C ASN A 315 -35.69 -11.87 2.03
N LEU A 316 -36.47 -12.08 0.97
CA LEU A 316 -36.32 -13.04 -0.14
C LEU A 316 -35.11 -12.80 -1.08
N ARG A 317 -34.01 -12.22 -0.57
CA ARG A 317 -32.69 -12.23 -1.23
C ARG A 317 -31.55 -12.68 -0.30
N ALA A 318 -31.85 -12.99 0.96
CA ALA A 318 -30.86 -13.33 1.98
C ALA A 318 -30.98 -14.79 2.50
N THR A 319 -31.82 -15.60 1.87
CA THR A 319 -32.15 -16.97 2.28
C THR A 319 -31.20 -18.05 1.76
N ASP A 320 -30.38 -17.77 0.74
CA ASP A 320 -29.55 -18.83 0.14
C ASP A 320 -28.24 -19.09 0.90
N CYS A 321 -27.87 -18.29 1.90
CA CYS A 321 -26.62 -18.51 2.66
C CYS A 321 -26.80 -19.37 3.93
N LEU A 322 -27.98 -19.94 4.17
CA LEU A 322 -28.34 -20.56 5.45
C LEU A 322 -27.85 -22.01 5.63
N ASP A 323 -27.34 -22.68 4.58
CA ASP A 323 -26.97 -24.11 4.65
C ASP A 323 -25.55 -24.42 4.11
N HIS A 324 -24.77 -23.40 3.77
CA HIS A 324 -23.48 -23.60 3.13
C HIS A 324 -22.36 -23.74 4.17
N LYS A 325 -21.97 -24.98 4.47
CA LYS A 325 -20.67 -25.24 5.10
C LYS A 325 -19.56 -24.63 4.22
N CYS A 326 -18.98 -23.54 4.71
CA CYS A 326 -17.73 -22.99 4.20
C CYS A 326 -16.61 -23.92 4.67
N ASP A 327 -15.98 -24.63 3.74
CA ASP A 327 -14.97 -25.64 4.08
C ASP A 327 -13.55 -25.14 3.83
N GLU A 328 -13.33 -24.31 2.80
CA GLU A 328 -12.00 -23.95 2.30
C GLU A 328 -11.91 -22.48 1.90
N LEU A 329 -10.86 -21.80 2.38
CA LEU A 329 -10.37 -20.53 1.86
C LEU A 329 -9.34 -20.82 0.76
N GLU A 330 -9.57 -20.25 -0.42
CA GLU A 330 -8.65 -20.30 -1.55
C GLU A 330 -8.02 -18.93 -1.75
N LEU A 331 -6.70 -18.87 -1.74
CA LEU A 331 -5.94 -17.68 -2.10
C LEU A 331 -5.38 -17.89 -3.51
N SER A 332 -5.72 -16.98 -4.42
CA SER A 332 -5.32 -17.00 -5.84
C SER A 332 -4.46 -15.79 -6.15
N PHE A 333 -3.38 -16.01 -6.89
CA PHE A 333 -2.44 -14.98 -7.33
C PHE A 333 -2.41 -14.82 -8.86
N SER A 334 -3.35 -15.48 -9.53
CA SER A 334 -3.67 -15.31 -10.94
C SER A 334 -5.15 -14.98 -11.08
N ASP A 335 -5.46 -14.00 -11.93
CA ASP A 335 -6.83 -13.61 -12.26
C ASP A 335 -7.25 -14.37 -13.52
N LEU A 336 -8.26 -15.23 -13.40
CA LEU A 336 -8.68 -16.07 -14.54
C LEU A 336 -9.29 -15.25 -15.68
N ASP A 337 -9.71 -14.01 -15.40
CA ASP A 337 -10.34 -13.11 -16.37
C ASP A 337 -9.32 -12.19 -17.08
N VAL A 338 -8.03 -12.31 -16.77
CA VAL A 338 -6.96 -11.46 -17.33
C VAL A 338 -5.95 -12.33 -18.10
N GLU A 339 -5.73 -12.02 -19.38
CA GLU A 339 -4.79 -12.79 -20.23
C GLU A 339 -3.32 -12.56 -19.82
N ASP A 340 -2.96 -11.34 -19.42
CA ASP A 340 -1.58 -10.92 -19.12
C ASP A 340 -1.24 -10.98 -17.62
N ASN A 341 -1.49 -12.12 -16.97
CA ASN A 341 -1.08 -12.30 -15.57
C ASN A 341 0.44 -12.43 -15.41
N ALA A 342 0.98 -11.75 -14.40
CA ALA A 342 2.33 -12.00 -13.94
C ALA A 342 2.46 -13.47 -13.47
N LYS A 343 3.56 -14.12 -13.89
CA LYS A 343 3.77 -15.54 -13.59
C LYS A 343 4.13 -15.76 -12.12
N VAL A 344 3.51 -16.75 -11.51
CA VAL A 344 3.75 -17.13 -10.10
C VAL A 344 4.74 -18.29 -10.03
N LYS A 345 5.79 -18.12 -9.22
CA LYS A 345 6.80 -19.16 -8.95
C LYS A 345 6.38 -20.10 -7.84
N LYS A 346 5.90 -19.50 -6.75
CA LYS A 346 5.59 -20.16 -5.48
C LYS A 346 4.66 -19.25 -4.70
N CYS A 347 3.76 -19.85 -3.93
CA CYS A 347 2.96 -19.15 -2.94
C CYS A 347 3.03 -19.86 -1.58
N GLY A 348 2.69 -19.12 -0.53
CA GLY A 348 2.68 -19.57 0.84
C GLY A 348 1.62 -18.87 1.66
N VAL A 349 1.12 -19.54 2.69
CA VAL A 349 0.06 -19.05 3.55
C VAL A 349 0.30 -19.49 5.00
N ARG A 350 -0.12 -18.63 5.93
CA ARG A 350 -0.18 -18.91 7.36
C ARG A 350 -1.48 -18.35 7.92
N ILE A 351 -2.16 -19.16 8.72
CA ILE A 351 -3.22 -18.67 9.61
C ILE A 351 -2.53 -18.01 10.79
N VAL A 352 -2.90 -16.77 11.09
CA VAL A 352 -2.23 -15.95 12.11
C VAL A 352 -3.04 -15.99 13.40
N TYR A 353 -2.37 -16.30 14.50
CA TYR A 353 -2.91 -16.32 15.87
C TYR A 353 -2.30 -15.17 16.69
N GLU A 354 -2.90 -14.86 17.85
CA GLU A 354 -2.33 -13.87 18.77
C GLU A 354 -0.91 -14.27 19.23
N GLU A 355 -0.63 -15.55 19.40
CA GLU A 355 0.69 -16.07 19.78
C GLU A 355 1.78 -15.74 18.75
N ASP A 356 1.43 -15.67 17.46
CA ASP A 356 2.34 -15.24 16.41
C ASP A 356 2.82 -13.80 16.64
N LEU A 357 2.03 -12.97 17.34
CA LEU A 357 2.41 -11.60 17.69
C LEU A 357 3.38 -11.53 18.88
N GLU A 358 3.35 -12.53 19.76
CA GLU A 358 4.25 -12.61 20.93
C GLU A 358 5.65 -13.12 20.51
N GLU A 359 5.73 -14.12 19.63
CA GLU A 359 7.01 -14.58 19.04
C GLU A 359 7.74 -13.44 18.30
N ILE A 360 6.98 -12.50 17.73
CA ILE A 360 7.50 -11.29 17.10
C ILE A 360 8.19 -10.34 18.10
N LYS A 361 7.78 -10.34 19.38
CA LYS A 361 8.38 -9.48 20.42
C LYS A 361 9.76 -9.95 20.83
N GLU A 362 10.00 -11.26 20.94
CA GLU A 362 11.27 -11.82 21.42
C GLU A 362 12.41 -11.63 20.41
N LEU A 363 12.13 -11.78 19.11
CA LEU A 363 13.13 -11.61 18.05
C LEU A 363 13.67 -10.17 17.91
N GLN A 364 12.89 -9.15 18.29
CA GLN A 364 13.34 -7.76 18.24
C GLN A 364 14.38 -7.44 19.33
N CYS A 365 14.26 -8.07 20.52
CA CYS A 365 15.21 -7.89 21.63
C CYS A 365 16.63 -8.35 21.28
N HIS A 366 16.76 -9.32 20.39
CA HIS A 366 18.06 -9.87 19.96
C HIS A 366 18.76 -9.09 18.83
N THR A 367 18.09 -8.11 18.22
CA THR A 367 18.64 -7.31 17.09
C THR A 367 19.11 -5.90 17.45
N THR A 368 19.02 -5.48 18.71
CA THR A 368 19.65 -4.23 19.15
C THR A 368 21.16 -4.44 19.26
N PRO A 369 22.02 -3.67 18.56
CA PRO A 369 23.45 -3.71 18.84
C PRO A 369 23.66 -3.20 20.27
N SER A 370 24.18 -4.07 21.13
CA SER A 370 24.77 -3.67 22.41
C SER A 370 25.83 -2.61 22.13
N SER A 371 25.51 -1.33 22.38
CA SER A 371 26.51 -0.29 22.49
C SER A 371 27.26 -0.50 23.80
N HIS A 372 28.28 -1.35 23.78
CA HIS A 372 29.29 -1.37 24.83
C HIS A 372 30.09 -0.07 24.77
N ILE A 373 29.63 0.93 25.50
CA ILE A 373 30.46 2.08 25.88
C ILE A 373 31.40 1.56 26.99
N HIS A 374 32.64 1.29 26.62
CA HIS A 374 33.71 1.16 27.59
C HIS A 374 33.91 2.51 28.30
N GLN A 375 33.38 2.62 29.53
CA GLN A 375 33.84 3.61 30.49
C GLN A 375 35.26 3.23 30.92
N HIS A 376 36.26 3.94 30.42
CA HIS A 376 37.55 4.06 31.10
C HIS A 376 37.47 5.24 32.07
N SER A 377 37.15 4.94 33.33
CA SER A 377 37.43 5.80 34.48
C SER A 377 38.92 5.75 34.78
N ALA A 378 39.66 6.78 34.36
CA ALA A 378 40.97 7.06 34.93
C ALA A 378 40.78 8.00 36.12
N HIS A 379 40.85 7.43 37.31
CA HIS A 379 41.19 8.17 38.52
C HIS A 379 42.54 8.86 38.33
N ASN A 380 42.60 10.16 38.63
CA ASN A 380 43.79 10.75 39.21
C ASN A 380 43.37 11.77 40.27
N HIS A 381 43.67 11.41 41.51
CA HIS A 381 43.57 12.24 42.72
C HIS A 381 44.96 12.82 43.01
N GLY A 382 45.00 14.08 43.48
CA GLY A 382 46.15 14.71 44.17
C GLY A 382 46.96 15.66 43.30
N SER A 383 47.34 16.87 43.72
CA SER A 383 47.17 17.54 45.02
C SER A 383 47.15 19.07 44.81
N VAL A 384 46.60 19.74 45.81
CA VAL A 384 46.85 21.15 46.13
C VAL A 384 48.35 21.33 46.42
N ASP A 385 48.99 22.39 45.91
CA ASP A 385 49.79 23.33 46.72
C ASP A 385 50.38 24.53 45.94
N THR A 386 50.14 25.72 46.51
CA THR A 386 50.95 26.96 46.55
C THR A 386 51.58 27.48 45.24
N ARG A 387 51.18 28.64 44.70
CA ARG A 387 51.51 30.00 45.15
C ARG A 387 50.85 31.01 44.20
#